data_AF-V6S7T9-F1
#
_entry.id   AF-V6S7T9-F1
#
_cell.length_a   1.000
_cell.length_b   1.000
_cell.length_c   1.000
_cell.angle_alpha   90.00
_cell.angle_beta   90.00
_cell.angle_gamma   90.00
#
_symmetry.space_group_name_H-M   'P 1'
#
loop_
_entity.id
_entity.type
_entity.pdbx_description
1 polymer ?
#
loop_
_entity_poly.entity_id
_entity_poly.type
_entity_poly.pdbx_seq_one_letter_code
_entity_poly.pdbx_strand_id
1 'polypeptide(L)'
;MDTYDEKISLISEMIAFAVVDGELHDREYDFLWIVAKELGIKKEVFLELFGKRDSVKVIKDEHHRIMQFYRLALLMHSDGILHEREIQAINEIGINMGLNPMGIKKTLRAMAQSPNQMIEPEKLLFSFELQHN
;
A
#
# COMPACT_ATOMS: atom_id res chain seq x y z
N MET A 1 -4.54 -17.17 8.94
CA MET A 1 -4.58 -15.71 9.15
C MET A 1 -5.50 -15.17 8.08
N ASP A 2 -6.60 -14.56 8.47
CA ASP A 2 -7.61 -14.07 7.53
C ASP A 2 -7.03 -12.87 6.78
N THR A 3 -6.67 -13.09 5.51
CA THR A 3 -6.18 -12.07 4.58
C THR A 3 -7.09 -10.85 4.51
N TYR A 4 -8.38 -11.02 4.84
CA TYR A 4 -9.34 -9.93 4.90
C TYR A 4 -9.09 -8.94 6.06
N ASP A 5 -8.76 -9.42 7.25
CA ASP A 5 -8.48 -8.54 8.40
C ASP A 5 -7.20 -7.74 8.18
N GLU A 6 -6.20 -8.33 7.52
CA GLU A 6 -4.97 -7.64 7.14
C GLU A 6 -5.23 -6.53 6.11
N LYS A 7 -6.13 -6.78 5.14
CA LYS A 7 -6.59 -5.77 4.17
C LYS A 7 -7.31 -4.62 4.87
N ILE A 8 -8.16 -4.92 5.85
CA ILE A 8 -8.84 -3.92 6.67
C ILE A 8 -7.85 -3.11 7.50
N SER A 9 -6.87 -3.76 8.13
CA SER A 9 -5.81 -3.07 8.88
C SER A 9 -5.02 -2.13 7.98
N LEU A 10 -4.58 -2.61 6.80
CA LEU A 10 -3.81 -1.82 5.85
C LEU A 10 -4.57 -0.56 5.42
N ILE A 11 -5.82 -0.69 4.96
CA ILE A 11 -6.58 0.49 4.52
C ILE A 11 -6.90 1.42 5.69
N SER A 12 -7.15 0.90 6.89
CA SER A 12 -7.38 1.71 8.08
C SER A 12 -6.13 2.53 8.45
N GLU A 13 -4.94 1.94 8.31
CA GLU A 13 -3.67 2.63 8.50
C GLU A 13 -3.46 3.73 7.43
N MET A 14 -3.82 3.46 6.17
CA MET A 14 -3.75 4.46 5.09
C MET A 14 -4.76 5.60 5.26
N ILE A 15 -5.97 5.31 5.72
CA ILE A 15 -6.98 6.33 6.06
C ILE A 15 -6.44 7.24 7.17
N ALA A 16 -5.86 6.65 8.22
CA ALA A 16 -5.27 7.42 9.31
C ALA A 16 -4.10 8.31 8.85
N PHE A 17 -3.35 7.89 7.82
CA PHE A 17 -2.28 8.69 7.22
C PHE A 17 -2.81 9.88 6.41
N ALA A 18 -3.92 9.72 5.69
CA ALA A 18 -4.49 10.79 4.85
C ALA A 18 -5.17 11.89 5.69
N VAL A 19 -5.77 11.55 6.83
CA VAL A 19 -6.58 12.48 7.65
C VAL A 19 -5.74 13.31 8.64
N VAL A 20 -4.41 13.27 8.55
CA VAL A 20 -3.49 13.81 9.58
C VAL A 20 -3.61 15.33 9.76
N ASP A 21 -3.94 16.07 8.71
CA ASP A 21 -4.12 17.53 8.80
C ASP A 21 -5.57 17.91 9.17
N GLY A 22 -6.39 16.94 9.57
CA GLY A 22 -7.79 17.12 9.99
C GLY A 22 -8.79 17.19 8.83
N GLU A 23 -8.30 17.34 7.60
CA GLU A 23 -9.09 17.36 6.38
C GLU A 23 -8.66 16.23 5.46
N LEU A 24 -9.64 15.53 4.88
CA LEU A 24 -9.42 14.57 3.81
C LEU A 24 -9.80 15.27 2.51
N HIS A 25 -8.83 15.46 1.61
CA HIS A 25 -9.12 16.03 0.30
C HIS A 25 -9.81 15.00 -0.61
N ASP A 26 -10.61 15.46 -1.56
CA ASP A 26 -11.27 14.59 -2.55
C ASP A 26 -10.28 13.64 -3.25
N ARG A 27 -9.08 14.13 -3.57
CA ARG A 27 -8.00 13.33 -4.18
C ARG A 27 -7.52 12.19 -3.27
N GLU A 28 -7.46 12.42 -1.97
CA GLU A 28 -7.03 11.41 -1.00
C GLU A 28 -8.15 10.38 -0.76
N TYR A 29 -9.40 10.83 -0.71
CA TYR A 29 -10.56 9.95 -0.66
C TYR A 29 -10.59 9.03 -1.89
N ASP A 30 -10.46 9.60 -3.09
CA ASP A 30 -10.47 8.84 -4.34
C ASP A 30 -9.33 7.84 -4.39
N PHE A 31 -8.13 8.24 -3.96
CA PHE A 31 -6.97 7.36 -3.84
C PHE A 31 -7.23 6.19 -2.88
N LEU A 32 -7.71 6.47 -1.66
CA LEU A 32 -8.03 5.46 -0.67
C LEU A 32 -9.13 4.52 -1.14
N TRP A 33 -10.10 5.04 -1.88
CA TRP A 33 -11.17 4.24 -2.45
C TRP A 33 -10.66 3.30 -3.55
N ILE A 34 -9.74 3.75 -4.42
CA ILE A 34 -9.07 2.90 -5.39
C ILE A 34 -8.37 1.74 -4.67
N VAL A 35 -7.59 2.03 -3.63
CA VAL A 35 -6.89 1.00 -2.85
C VAL A 35 -7.89 0.01 -2.21
N ALA A 36 -8.97 0.51 -1.60
CA ALA A 36 -10.00 -0.34 -1.01
C ALA A 36 -10.65 -1.28 -2.05
N LYS A 37 -10.93 -0.78 -3.25
CA LYS A 37 -11.47 -1.61 -4.34
C LYS A 37 -10.49 -2.69 -4.78
N GLU A 38 -9.21 -2.36 -4.94
CA GLU A 38 -8.16 -3.32 -5.29
C GLU A 38 -7.98 -4.39 -4.20
N LEU A 39 -8.19 -4.03 -2.93
CA LEU A 39 -8.19 -4.99 -1.83
C LEU A 39 -9.47 -5.86 -1.77
N GLY A 40 -10.50 -5.54 -2.55
CA GLY A 40 -11.81 -6.21 -2.52
C GLY A 40 -12.71 -5.78 -1.36
N ILE A 41 -12.48 -4.60 -0.80
CA ILE A 41 -13.24 -4.05 0.31
C ILE A 41 -14.49 -3.34 -0.22
N LYS A 42 -15.64 -3.67 0.36
CA LYS A 42 -16.92 -3.05 -0.02
C LYS A 42 -17.00 -1.59 0.43
N LYS A 43 -17.76 -0.77 -0.28
CA LYS A 43 -17.91 0.66 0.01
C LYS A 43 -18.43 0.91 1.43
N GLU A 44 -19.37 0.10 1.89
CA GLU A 44 -19.96 0.23 3.23
C GLU A 44 -18.88 0.04 4.31
N VAL A 45 -18.06 -1.01 4.16
CA VAL A 45 -16.96 -1.30 5.08
C VAL A 45 -15.91 -0.18 5.03
N PHE A 46 -15.55 0.27 3.83
CA PHE A 46 -14.62 1.39 3.66
C PHE A 46 -15.10 2.66 4.37
N LEU A 47 -16.38 3.01 4.24
CA LEU A 47 -16.98 4.17 4.92
C LEU A 47 -16.99 3.99 6.45
N GLU A 48 -17.24 2.79 6.96
CA GLU A 48 -17.20 2.50 8.39
C GLU A 48 -15.80 2.69 9.00
N LEU A 49 -14.73 2.49 8.22
CA LEU A 49 -13.36 2.68 8.71
C LEU A 49 -13.04 4.15 9.01
N PHE A 50 -13.70 5.08 8.31
CA PHE A 50 -13.63 6.50 8.68
C PHE A 50 -14.35 6.81 10.00
N GLY A 51 -15.17 5.92 10.55
CA GLY A 51 -15.83 6.12 11.84
C GLY A 51 -15.00 5.64 13.05
N LYS A 52 -13.98 4.80 12.84
CA LYS A 52 -13.24 4.08 13.91
C LYS A 52 -11.85 4.67 14.21
N ARG A 53 -11.68 5.99 14.04
CA ARG A 53 -10.38 6.69 13.89
C ARG A 53 -9.45 6.71 15.12
N ASP A 54 -9.91 6.33 16.30
CA ASP A 54 -9.30 6.75 17.57
C ASP A 54 -7.98 6.06 17.99
N SER A 55 -7.38 5.17 17.20
CA SER A 55 -6.23 4.38 17.70
C SER A 55 -5.04 4.18 16.76
N VAL A 56 -4.97 4.85 15.61
CA VAL A 56 -3.86 4.61 14.68
C VAL A 56 -2.73 5.62 14.90
N LYS A 57 -1.57 5.13 15.37
CA LYS A 57 -0.34 5.92 15.44
C LYS A 57 0.16 6.23 14.03
N VAL A 58 0.15 7.51 13.68
CA VAL A 58 0.68 8.04 12.42
C VAL A 58 2.20 8.13 12.51
N ILE A 59 2.93 7.49 11.59
CA ILE A 59 4.38 7.68 11.43
C ILE A 59 4.64 8.14 9.99
N LYS A 60 5.16 9.36 9.83
CA LYS A 60 5.26 10.12 8.56
C LYS A 60 6.48 9.79 7.69
N ASP A 61 7.23 8.75 8.03
CA ASP A 61 8.53 8.50 7.41
C ASP A 61 8.41 7.77 6.05
N GLU A 62 9.34 8.03 5.14
CA GLU A 62 9.42 7.37 3.82
C GLU A 62 9.50 5.85 3.96
N HIS A 63 10.26 5.36 4.95
CA HIS A 63 10.32 3.95 5.30
C HIS A 63 8.93 3.34 5.54
N HIS A 64 8.02 4.06 6.20
CA HIS A 64 6.67 3.55 6.44
C HIS A 64 5.84 3.50 5.15
N ARG A 65 5.96 4.50 4.27
CA ARG A 65 5.28 4.48 2.96
C ARG A 65 5.76 3.31 2.10
N ILE A 66 7.07 3.04 2.10
CA ILE A 66 7.67 1.89 1.41
C ILE A 66 7.12 0.57 1.99
N MET A 67 7.05 0.45 3.32
CA MET A 67 6.53 -0.75 3.98
C MET A 67 5.03 -0.97 3.69
N GLN A 68 4.22 0.10 3.67
CA GLN A 68 2.80 -0.01 3.33
C GLN A 68 2.59 -0.39 1.87
N PHE A 69 3.37 0.17 0.96
CA PHE A 69 3.36 -0.22 -0.45
C PHE A 69 3.71 -1.71 -0.61
N TYR A 70 4.71 -2.19 0.11
CA TYR A 70 5.10 -3.60 0.07
C TYR A 70 4.01 -4.53 0.65
N ARG A 71 3.38 -4.14 1.77
CA ARG A 71 2.23 -4.88 2.34
C ARG A 71 1.05 -4.92 1.36
N LEU A 72 0.75 -3.80 0.70
CA LEU A 72 -0.26 -3.73 -0.33
C LEU A 72 0.05 -4.71 -1.47
N ALA A 73 1.28 -4.68 -1.99
CA ALA A 73 1.71 -5.56 -3.05
C ALA A 73 1.60 -7.05 -2.68
N LEU A 74 1.87 -7.41 -1.42
CA LEU A 74 1.67 -8.77 -0.91
C LEU A 74 0.18 -9.15 -0.83
N LEU A 75 -0.67 -8.26 -0.30
CA LEU A 75 -2.11 -8.52 -0.12
C LEU A 75 -2.90 -8.54 -1.43
N MET A 76 -2.45 -7.79 -2.43
CA MET A 76 -2.98 -7.84 -3.79
C MET A 76 -2.54 -9.10 -4.55
N HIS A 77 -1.50 -9.81 -4.10
CA HIS A 77 -0.90 -10.94 -4.79
C HIS A 77 -1.27 -12.31 -4.18
N SER A 78 -2.47 -12.44 -3.58
CA SER A 78 -2.88 -13.69 -2.92
C SER A 78 -3.04 -14.89 -3.85
N ASP A 79 -3.30 -14.65 -5.13
CA ASP A 79 -3.67 -15.71 -6.09
C ASP A 79 -2.48 -16.21 -6.92
N GLY A 80 -1.25 -15.77 -6.59
CA GLY A 80 -0.01 -16.25 -7.19
C GLY A 80 0.25 -15.78 -8.64
N ILE A 81 -0.71 -15.10 -9.27
CA ILE A 81 -0.60 -14.53 -10.62
C ILE A 81 -0.92 -13.05 -10.53
N LEU A 82 0.08 -12.20 -10.75
CA LEU A 82 -0.14 -10.76 -10.93
C LEU A 82 -0.75 -10.54 -12.30
N HIS A 83 -2.02 -10.16 -12.34
CA HIS A 83 -2.64 -9.71 -13.58
C HIS A 83 -2.07 -8.34 -13.98
N GLU A 84 -2.02 -8.08 -15.28
CA GLU A 84 -1.49 -6.82 -15.82
C GLU A 84 -2.21 -5.58 -15.24
N ARG A 85 -3.50 -5.73 -14.92
CA ARG A 85 -4.32 -4.71 -14.24
C ARG A 85 -3.84 -4.42 -12.82
N GLU A 86 -3.49 -5.45 -12.05
CA GLU A 86 -3.00 -5.30 -10.67
C GLU A 86 -1.61 -4.67 -10.66
N ILE A 87 -0.75 -5.02 -11.63
CA ILE A 87 0.55 -4.37 -11.81
C ILE A 87 0.35 -2.88 -12.09
N GLN A 88 -0.57 -2.52 -13.00
CA GLN A 88 -0.87 -1.11 -13.29
C GLN A 88 -1.40 -0.38 -12.06
N ALA A 89 -2.37 -0.96 -11.36
CA ALA A 89 -2.94 -0.39 -10.14
C ALA A 89 -1.88 -0.19 -9.04
N ILE A 90 -1.04 -1.20 -8.78
CA ILE A 90 0.05 -1.07 -7.78
C ILE A 90 1.06 0.00 -8.17
N ASN A 91 1.41 0.14 -9.45
CA ASN A 91 2.31 1.20 -9.90
C ASN A 91 1.70 2.60 -9.68
N GLU A 92 0.45 2.79 -10.07
CA GLU A 92 -0.27 4.05 -9.85
C GLU A 92 -0.40 4.38 -8.36
N ILE A 93 -0.68 3.36 -7.54
CA ILE A 93 -0.78 3.52 -6.10
C ILE A 93 0.57 3.93 -5.50
N GLY A 94 1.67 3.26 -5.87
CA GLY A 94 3.00 3.61 -5.40
C GLY A 94 3.41 5.04 -5.77
N ILE A 95 3.06 5.49 -6.98
CA ILE A 95 3.30 6.88 -7.42
C ILE A 95 2.50 7.87 -6.58
N ASN A 96 1.21 7.59 -6.33
CA ASN A 96 0.34 8.41 -5.49
C ASN A 96 0.79 8.43 -4.01
N MET A 97 1.49 7.38 -3.54
CA MET A 97 2.16 7.35 -2.24
C MET A 97 3.47 8.17 -2.21
N GLY A 98 3.86 8.79 -3.32
CA GLY A 98 5.09 9.58 -3.44
C GLY A 98 6.36 8.72 -3.49
N LEU A 99 6.24 7.45 -3.88
CA LEU A 99 7.38 6.55 -3.99
C LEU A 99 8.06 6.64 -5.36
N ASN A 100 9.36 6.37 -5.39
CA ASN A 100 10.14 6.40 -6.63
C ASN A 100 9.68 5.29 -7.61
N PRO A 101 9.32 5.62 -8.86
CA PRO A 101 8.94 4.64 -9.90
C PRO A 101 9.97 3.54 -10.15
N MET A 102 11.27 3.86 -10.07
CA MET A 102 12.33 2.84 -10.18
C MET A 102 12.32 1.88 -8.99
N GLY A 103 12.10 2.38 -7.77
CA GLY A 103 12.03 1.56 -6.57
C GLY A 103 10.81 0.64 -6.57
N ILE A 104 9.65 1.15 -7.00
CA ILE A 104 8.42 0.38 -7.24
C ILE A 104 8.72 -0.78 -8.20
N LYS A 105 9.29 -0.49 -9.37
CA LYS A 105 9.59 -1.50 -10.40
C LYS A 105 10.61 -2.54 -9.93
N LYS A 106 11.64 -2.12 -9.19
CA LYS A 106 12.64 -3.04 -8.61
C LYS A 106 12.00 -3.95 -7.57
N THR A 107 11.15 -3.40 -6.70
CA THR A 107 10.42 -4.16 -5.68
C THR A 107 9.52 -5.22 -6.32
N LEU A 108 8.67 -4.84 -7.28
CA LEU A 108 7.79 -5.79 -7.96
C LEU A 108 8.56 -6.90 -8.68
N ARG A 109 9.70 -6.57 -9.31
CA ARG A 109 10.59 -7.57 -9.92
C ARG A 109 11.20 -8.53 -8.90
N ALA A 110 11.68 -8.01 -7.78
CA ALA A 110 12.25 -8.82 -6.72
C ALA A 110 11.19 -9.73 -6.06
N MET A 111 9.95 -9.27 -5.93
CA MET A 111 8.83 -10.08 -5.44
C MET A 111 8.53 -11.23 -6.40
N ALA A 112 8.44 -10.94 -7.70
CA ALA A 112 8.20 -11.95 -8.73
C ALA A 112 9.32 -13.01 -8.84
N GLN A 113 10.54 -12.68 -8.42
CA GLN A 113 11.70 -13.59 -8.42
C GLN A 113 11.86 -14.38 -7.11
N SER A 114 11.14 -14.00 -6.05
CA SER A 114 11.23 -14.66 -4.75
C SER A 114 10.28 -15.87 -4.72
N PRO A 115 10.74 -17.05 -4.26
CA PRO A 115 9.91 -18.27 -4.23
C PRO A 115 8.66 -18.14 -3.34
N ASN A 116 8.72 -17.27 -2.33
CA ASN A 116 7.58 -16.98 -1.44
C ASN A 116 7.08 -15.54 -1.62
N GLN A 117 7.51 -14.84 -2.68
CA GLN A 117 7.18 -13.43 -2.98
C GLN A 117 7.60 -12.41 -1.90
N MET A 118 8.22 -12.89 -0.83
CA MET A 118 8.74 -12.08 0.26
C MET A 118 10.15 -11.59 -0.04
N ILE A 119 10.39 -10.33 0.28
CA ILE A 119 11.68 -9.65 0.27
C ILE A 119 12.00 -9.23 1.70
N GLU A 120 13.25 -9.36 2.10
CA GLU A 120 13.73 -8.82 3.37
C GLU A 120 13.60 -7.29 3.40
N PRO A 121 13.16 -6.68 4.52
CA PRO A 121 12.97 -5.23 4.62
C PRO A 121 14.18 -4.41 4.17
N GLU A 122 15.40 -4.88 4.45
CA GLU A 122 16.65 -4.22 4.05
C GLU A 122 16.82 -4.16 2.53
N LYS A 123 16.50 -5.24 1.81
CA LYS A 123 16.54 -5.29 0.33
C LYS A 123 15.43 -4.45 -0.29
N LEU A 124 14.28 -4.38 0.36
CA LEU A 124 13.19 -3.50 -0.04
C LEU A 124 13.63 -2.04 0.05
N LEU A 125 14.15 -1.61 1.20
CA LEU A 125 14.64 -0.24 1.39
C LEU A 125 15.76 0.11 0.41
N PHE A 126 16.71 -0.80 0.20
CA PHE A 126 17.77 -0.63 -0.80
C PHE A 126 17.25 -0.42 -2.23
N SER A 127 16.08 -0.96 -2.56
CA SER A 127 15.44 -0.75 -3.85
C SER A 127 15.03 0.71 -4.08
N PHE A 128 14.78 1.46 -3.01
CA PHE A 128 14.41 2.87 -3.01
C PHE A 128 15.59 3.83 -2.71
N GLU A 129 16.65 3.38 -2.02
CA GLU A 129 17.80 4.20 -1.62
C GLU A 129 18.82 4.54 -2.73
N LEU A 130 18.79 3.82 -3.86
CA LEU A 130 19.80 3.89 -4.94
C LEU A 130 19.87 5.23 -5.74
N GLN A 131 19.38 6.34 -5.18
CA GLN A 131 19.53 7.69 -5.75
C GLN A 131 20.28 8.70 -4.87
N HIS A 132 20.78 8.32 -3.69
CA HIS A 132 21.76 9.13 -2.98
C HIS A 132 23.18 8.79 -3.46
N ASN A 133 23.54 9.20 -4.67
CA ASN A 133 24.93 9.40 -5.12
C ASN A 133 24.97 10.31 -6.34
#